data_AF-A0AAW5EGU3-F1
#
_entry.id   AF-A0AAW5EGU3-F1
#
_cell.length_a   1.000
_cell.length_b   1.000
_cell.length_c   1.000
_cell.angle_alpha   90.00
_cell.angle_beta   90.00
_cell.angle_gamma   90.00
#
_symmetry.space_group_name_H-M   'P 1'
#
loop_
_entity.id
_entity.type
_entity.pdbx_description
1 polymer ?
#
loop_
_entity_poly.entity_id
_entity_poly.type
_entity_poly.pdbx_seq_one_letter_code
_entity_poly.pdbx_strand_id
1 'polypeptide(L)' 'MLELLKNIGLGLFVNGNYALLSGNITLNNTYIVFGSVALMALSIYADRKEKK' A
#
# COMPACT_ATOMS: atom_id res chain seq x y z
N MET A 1 -1.38 15.97 3.17
CA MET A 1 -0.42 15.13 2.41
C MET A 1 -0.52 13.64 2.75
N LEU A 2 -0.77 13.25 4.01
CA LEU A 2 -0.89 11.83 4.39
C LEU A 2 -2.06 11.10 3.72
N GLU A 3 -3.17 11.78 3.44
CA GLU A 3 -4.28 11.22 2.65
C GLU A 3 -3.87 10.86 1.22
N LEU A 4 -3.00 11.66 0.58
CA LEU A 4 -2.45 11.35 -0.75
C LEU A 4 -1.57 10.10 -0.68
N LEU A 5 -0.71 9.99 0.34
CA LEU A 5 0.15 8.83 0.54
C LEU A 5 -0.67 7.55 0.77
N LYS A 6 -1.77 7.68 1.52
CA LYS A 6 -2.73 6.60 1.78
C LYS A 6 -3.48 6.18 0.51
N ASN A 7 -3.88 7.12 -0.35
CA ASN A 7 -4.49 6.82 -1.64
C ASN A 7 -3.52 6.18 -2.65
N ILE A 8 -2.25 6.63 -2.67
CA ILE A 8 -1.20 6.01 -3.48
C ILE A 8 -0.95 4.57 -3.00
N GLY A 9 -0.87 4.36 -1.68
CA GLY A 9 -0.75 3.02 -1.09
C GLY A 9 -1.92 2.11 -1.44
N LEU A 10 -3.15 2.61 -1.39
CA LEU A 10 -4.34 1.88 -1.83
C LEU A 10 -4.28 1.51 -3.32
N GLY A 11 -3.86 2.44 -4.18
CA GLY A 11 -3.72 2.19 -5.62
C GLY A 11 -2.67 1.12 -5.94
N LEU A 12 -1.52 1.15 -5.24
CA LEU A 12 -0.48 0.12 -5.37
C LEU A 12 -0.95 -1.24 -4.85
N PHE A 13 -1.70 -1.27 -3.75
CA PHE A 13 -2.25 -2.49 -3.18
C PHE A 13 -3.25 -3.15 -4.13
N VAL A 14 -4.19 -2.38 -4.69
CA VAL A 14 -5.20 -2.89 -5.61
C VAL A 14 -4.55 -3.43 -6.89
N ASN A 15 -3.58 -2.71 -7.48
CA ASN A 15 -2.88 -3.17 -8.68
C ASN A 15 -2.03 -4.41 -8.43
N GLY A 16 -1.26 -4.44 -7.33
CA GLY A 16 -0.47 -5.60 -6.96
C GLY A 16 -1.33 -6.84 -6.67
N ASN A 17 -2.46 -6.65 -5.97
CA ASN A 17 -3.39 -7.73 -5.66
C ASN A 17 -4.12 -8.23 -6.91
N TYR A 18 -4.47 -7.34 -7.84
CA TYR A 18 -5.05 -7.71 -9.12
C TYR A 18 -4.09 -8.55 -9.97
N ALA A 19 -2.80 -8.21 -9.97
CA ALA A 19 -1.77 -8.98 -10.65
C ALA A 19 -1.51 -10.36 -10.00
N LEU A 20 -1.64 -10.47 -8.68
CA LEU A 20 -1.60 -11.78 -8.00
C LEU A 20 -2.82 -12.64 -8.36
N LEU A 21 -4.02 -12.04 -8.39
CA LEU A 21 -5.27 -12.73 -8.74
C LEU A 21 -5.33 -13.17 -10.20
N SER A 22 -4.65 -12.46 -11.11
CA SER A 22 -4.54 -12.85 -12.52
C SER A 22 -3.56 -13.99 -12.78
N GLY A 23 -2.99 -14.59 -11.72
CA GLY A 23 -2.06 -15.71 -11.80
C GLY A 23 -0.59 -15.30 -11.98
N ASN A 24 -0.29 -13.99 -11.99
CA ASN A 24 1.07 -13.47 -12.06
C ASN A 24 1.67 -13.37 -10.64
N ILE A 25 1.91 -14.54 -10.04
CA ILE A 25 2.50 -14.68 -8.71
C ILE A 25 4.03 -14.55 -8.81
N THR A 26 4.47 -13.34 -9.14
CA THR A 26 5.90 -12.99 -9.19
C THR A 26 6.29 -12.29 -7.90
N LEU A 27 7.52 -12.51 -7.43
CA LEU A 27 8.08 -11.87 -6.22
C LEU A 27 7.88 -10.34 -6.24
N ASN A 28 8.00 -9.70 -7.41
CA ASN A 28 7.75 -8.27 -7.58
C ASN A 28 6.33 -7.86 -7.15
N ASN A 29 5.30 -8.60 -7.56
CA ASN A 29 3.91 -8.28 -7.20
C ASN A 29 3.67 -8.49 -5.71
N THR A 30 4.28 -9.51 -5.12
CA THR A 30 4.26 -9.73 -3.67
C THR A 30 4.91 -8.56 -2.92
N TYR A 31 6.09 -8.09 -3.36
CA TYR A 31 6.74 -6.93 -2.75
C TYR A 31 5.92 -5.64 -2.89
N ILE A 32 5.23 -5.43 -4.02
CA ILE A 32 4.34 -4.28 -4.21
C ILE A 32 3.16 -4.34 -3.23
N VAL A 33 2.53 -5.51 -3.07
CA VAL A 33 1.42 -5.69 -2.13
C VAL A 33 1.89 -5.45 -0.69
N PHE A 34 2.95 -6.10 -0.23
CA PHE A 34 3.45 -5.89 1.15
C PHE A 34 3.96 -4.46 1.37
N GLY A 35 4.68 -3.88 0.41
CA GLY A 35 5.17 -2.51 0.48
C GLY A 35 4.05 -1.47 0.52
N SER A 36 2.98 -1.69 -0.23
CA SER A 36 1.80 -0.82 -0.22
C SER A 36 1.06 -0.84 1.13
N VAL A 37 0.96 -2.02 1.77
CA VAL A 37 0.40 -2.15 3.13
C VAL A 37 1.27 -1.44 4.14
N ALA A 38 2.60 -1.58 4.07
CA ALA A 38 3.53 -0.90 4.95
C ALA A 38 3.46 0.63 4.81
N LEU A 39 3.38 1.14 3.57
CA LEU A 39 3.20 2.57 3.29
C LEU A 39 1.90 3.12 3.90
N MET A 40 0.79 2.39 3.75
CA MET A 40 -0.48 2.78 4.37
C MET A 40 -0.40 2.77 5.90
N ALA A 41 0.23 1.75 6.49
CA ALA A 41 0.41 1.65 7.94
C ALA A 41 1.25 2.83 8.49
N LEU A 42 2.37 3.17 7.82
CA LEU A 42 3.19 4.32 8.17
C LEU A 42 2.42 5.64 8.04
N SER A 43 1.60 5.77 6.98
CA SER A 43 0.76 6.96 6.78
C SER A 43 -0.25 7.14 7.91
N ILE A 44 -0.93 6.05 8.32
CA ILE A 44 -1.90 6.07 9.42
C ILE A 44 -1.22 6.36 10.76
N TYR A 45 -0.03 5.78 10.96
CA TYR A 45 0.74 6.01 12.18
C TYR A 45 1.21 7.47 12.29
N ALA A 46 1.66 8.06 11.18
CA ALA A 46 2.02 9.48 11.11
C ALA A 46 0.79 10.39 11.34
N ASP A 47 -0.37 10.09 10.75
CA ASP A 47 -1.60 10.87 10.92
C ASP A 47 -2.07 10.86 12.38
N ARG A 48 -1.96 9.70 13.04
CA ARG A 48 -2.25 9.57 14.48
C ARG A 48 -1.28 10.35 15.36
N LYS A 49 -0.05 10.57 14.92
CA LYS A 49 0.97 11.30 15.68
C LYS A 49 0.85 12.81 15.48
N GLU A 50 0.40 13.27 14.30
CA GLU A 50 0.09 14.68 14.04
C GLU A 50 -1.19 15.16 14.73
N LYS A 51 -2.19 14.28 14.92
CA LYS A 51 -3.45 14.62 15.63
C LYS A 51 -3.36 14.58 17.15
N LYS A 52 -2.19 14.33 17.72
CA LYS A 52 -1.95 14.21 19.16
C LYS A 52 -1.10 15.37 19.65
#